data_AF-E2ZAQ0-F1
#
_entry.id   AF-E2ZAQ0-F1
#
_cell.length_a   1.000
_cell.length_b   1.000
_cell.length_c   1.000
_cell.angle_alpha   90.00
_cell.angle_beta   90.00
_cell.angle_gamma   90.00
#
_symmetry.space_group_name_H-M   'P 1'
#
loop_
_entity.id
_entity.type
_entity.pdbx_description
1 polymer ?
#
loop_
_entity_poly.entity_id
_entity_poly.type
_entity_poly.pdbx_seq_one_letter_code
_entity_poly.pdbx_strand_id
1 'polypeptide(L)'
;MAYSILALKPSEFYELTPMEFEKMVQGYDLRTRIEDARTAYMTSLIVNVQLDKKNQIKVKDIMKDLHPPTRLDRKKEEMEFMREWLEEGGEL
;
A
#
# COMPACT_ATOMS: atom_id res chain seq x y z
N MET A 1 19.60 -15.19 -17.48
CA MET A 1 19.18 -14.78 -16.13
C MET A 1 18.20 -13.63 -16.26
N ALA A 2 17.18 -13.60 -15.41
CA ALA A 2 16.28 -12.47 -15.29
C ALA A 2 16.94 -11.39 -14.42
N TYR A 3 16.77 -10.12 -14.77
CA TYR A 3 17.33 -8.99 -14.05
C TYR A 3 16.21 -8.00 -13.67
N SER A 4 16.39 -7.29 -12.54
CA SER A 4 15.48 -6.28 -11.97
C SER A 4 14.25 -6.79 -11.21
N ILE A 5 13.55 -5.85 -10.56
CA ILE A 5 12.32 -6.04 -9.77
C ILE A 5 11.20 -6.78 -10.52
N LEU A 6 11.20 -6.71 -11.85
CA LEU A 6 10.21 -7.36 -12.71
C LEU A 6 10.57 -8.80 -13.09
N ALA A 7 11.77 -9.27 -12.74
CA ALA A 7 12.26 -10.62 -13.02
C ALA A 7 12.15 -11.03 -14.50
N LEU A 8 12.46 -10.10 -15.41
CA LEU A 8 12.47 -10.34 -16.86
C LEU A 8 13.90 -10.56 -17.36
N LYS A 9 14.06 -11.43 -18.35
CA LYS A 9 15.26 -11.43 -19.18
C LYS A 9 15.31 -10.17 -20.03
N PRO A 10 16.50 -9.73 -20.47
CA PRO A 10 16.62 -8.57 -21.34
C PRO A 10 15.76 -8.66 -22.61
N SER A 11 15.69 -9.83 -23.26
CA SER A 11 14.86 -10.03 -24.46
C SER A 11 13.36 -9.88 -24.16
N GLU A 12 12.89 -10.45 -23.05
CA GLU A 12 11.49 -10.37 -22.61
C GLU A 12 11.11 -8.92 -22.28
N PHE A 13 12.06 -8.12 -21.77
CA PHE A 13 11.83 -6.72 -21.50
C PHE A 13 11.68 -5.88 -22.79
N TYR A 14 12.50 -6.14 -23.81
CA TYR A 14 12.42 -5.40 -25.09
C TYR A 14 11.18 -5.76 -25.92
N GLU A 15 10.55 -6.90 -25.66
CA GLU A 15 9.33 -7.34 -26.33
C GLU A 15 8.05 -6.80 -25.70
N LEU A 16 8.12 -6.21 -24.50
CA LEU A 16 6.94 -5.67 -23.83
C LEU A 16 6.36 -4.46 -24.56
N THR A 17 5.04 -4.46 -24.72
CA THR A 17 4.31 -3.23 -25.03
C THR A 17 4.31 -2.30 -23.81
N PRO A 18 4.17 -0.97 -24.01
CA PRO A 18 4.07 -0.03 -22.90
C PRO A 18 2.99 -0.40 -21.86
N MET A 19 1.85 -0.91 -22.33
CA MET A 19 0.73 -1.34 -21.48
C MET A 19 1.07 -2.57 -20.63
N GLU A 20 1.79 -3.54 -21.19
CA GLU A 20 2.22 -4.73 -20.43
C GLU A 20 3.25 -4.37 -19.37
N PHE A 21 4.17 -3.46 -19.71
CA PHE A 21 5.13 -2.93 -18.76
C PHE A 21 4.43 -2.23 -17.58
N GLU A 22 3.44 -1.36 -17.85
CA GLU A 22 2.67 -0.69 -16.78
C GLU A 22 1.94 -1.70 -15.88
N LYS A 23 1.28 -2.70 -16.45
CA LYS A 23 0.60 -3.76 -15.68
C LYS A 23 1.58 -4.55 -14.82
N MET A 24 2.77 -4.82 -15.32
CA MET A 24 3.80 -5.51 -14.56
C MET A 24 4.28 -4.69 -13.37
N VAL A 25 4.52 -3.39 -13.55
CA VAL A 25 4.88 -2.48 -12.45
C VAL A 25 3.76 -2.45 -11.40
N GLN A 26 2.50 -2.31 -11.83
CA GLN A 26 1.35 -2.33 -10.90
C GLN A 26 1.25 -3.65 -10.14
N GLY A 27 1.47 -4.79 -10.81
CA GLY A 27 1.48 -6.11 -10.19
C GLY A 27 2.63 -6.28 -9.19
N TYR A 28 3.81 -5.73 -9.49
CA TYR A 28 4.94 -5.69 -8.57
C TYR A 28 4.62 -4.88 -7.31
N ASP A 29 4.08 -3.68 -7.47
CA ASP A 29 3.71 -2.80 -6.35
C ASP A 29 2.65 -3.45 -5.46
N LEU A 30 1.63 -4.07 -6.07
CA LEU A 30 0.60 -4.80 -5.34
C LEU A 30 1.19 -5.97 -4.54
N ARG A 31 2.06 -6.77 -5.14
CA ARG A 31 2.72 -7.89 -4.46
C ARG A 31 3.55 -7.40 -3.28
N THR A 32 4.34 -6.36 -3.50
CA THR A 32 5.17 -5.73 -2.46
C THR A 32 4.29 -5.26 -1.29
N ARG A 33 3.18 -4.58 -1.58
CA ARG A 33 2.23 -4.12 -0.56
C ARG A 33 1.61 -5.27 0.25
N ILE A 34 1.34 -6.42 -0.38
CA ILE A 34 0.82 -7.62 0.31
C ILE A 34 1.88 -8.23 1.22
N GLU A 35 3.13 -8.32 0.75
CA GLU A 35 4.26 -8.84 1.54
C GLU A 35 4.56 -7.94 2.74
N ASP A 36 4.55 -6.63 2.54
CA ASP A 36 4.70 -5.64 3.61
C ASP A 36 3.57 -5.73 4.63
N ALA A 37 2.31 -5.90 4.19
CA ALA A 37 1.18 -6.06 5.10
C ALA A 37 1.30 -7.32 5.97
N ARG A 38 1.75 -8.44 5.40
CA ARG A 38 2.02 -9.67 6.17
C ARG A 38 3.14 -9.46 7.18
N THR A 39 4.21 -8.78 6.76
CA THR A 39 5.37 -8.48 7.61
C THR A 39 4.99 -7.53 8.75
N ALA A 40 4.24 -6.48 8.45
CA ALA A 40 3.70 -5.53 9.42
C ALA A 40 2.77 -6.22 10.43
N TYR A 41 1.92 -7.14 9.97
CA TYR A 41 1.08 -7.95 10.86
C TYR A 41 1.92 -8.79 11.83
N MET A 42 2.87 -9.58 11.32
CA MET A 42 3.74 -10.40 12.16
C MET A 42 4.57 -9.56 13.14
N THR A 43 5.09 -8.42 12.67
CA THR A 43 5.84 -7.47 13.50
C THR A 43 4.96 -6.94 14.62
N SER A 44 3.72 -6.53 14.31
CA SER A 44 2.78 -6.05 15.32
C SER A 44 2.47 -7.12 16.37
N LEU A 45 2.30 -8.38 15.97
CA LEU A 45 2.07 -9.48 16.91
C LEU A 45 3.26 -9.67 17.85
N ILE A 46 4.48 -9.72 17.31
CA ILE A 46 5.69 -9.99 18.10
C ILE A 46 5.97 -8.84 19.08
N VAL A 47 5.89 -7.60 18.58
CA VAL A 47 6.24 -6.41 19.38
C VAL A 47 5.17 -6.10 20.42
N ASN A 48 3.88 -6.25 20.10
CA ASN A 48 2.80 -5.87 21.00
C ASN A 48 2.71 -6.72 22.27
N VAL A 49 3.31 -7.91 22.29
CA VAL A 49 3.43 -8.74 23.51
C VAL A 49 4.33 -8.08 24.56
N GLN A 50 5.27 -7.24 24.14
CA GLN A 50 6.21 -6.52 25.01
C GLN A 50 5.74 -5.10 25.37
N LEU A 51 4.60 -4.66 24.83
CA LEU A 51 4.10 -3.30 25.00
C LEU A 51 2.82 -3.27 25.83
N ASP A 52 2.70 -2.25 26.68
CA ASP A 52 1.43 -1.91 27.32
C ASP A 52 0.36 -1.62 26.26
N LYS A 53 -0.90 -1.94 26.59
CA LYS A 53 -2.06 -1.76 25.68
C LYS A 53 -2.13 -0.37 25.02
N LYS A 54 -1.76 0.69 25.73
CA LYS A 54 -1.76 2.08 25.23
C LYS A 54 -0.71 2.37 24.16
N ASN A 55 0.36 1.58 24.12
CA ASN A 55 1.51 1.77 23.24
C ASN A 55 1.56 0.75 22.09
N GLN A 56 0.57 -0.13 22.00
CA GLN A 56 0.55 -1.16 20.95
C GLN A 56 0.52 -0.53 19.56
N ILE A 57 1.39 -1.03 18.69
CA ILE A 57 1.48 -0.60 17.30
C ILE A 57 0.36 -1.24 16.49
N LYS A 58 -0.21 -0.48 15.56
CA LYS A 58 -1.24 -0.97 14.63
C LYS A 58 -0.61 -1.16 13.26
N VAL A 59 -1.02 -2.24 12.59
CA VAL A 59 -0.57 -2.54 11.21
C VAL A 59 -0.80 -1.35 10.27
N LYS A 60 -1.93 -0.65 10.40
CA LYS A 60 -2.25 0.51 9.58
C LYS A 60 -1.23 1.65 9.70
N ASP A 61 -0.63 1.82 10.87
CA ASP A 61 0.32 2.90 11.13
C ASP A 61 1.66 2.55 10.45
N ILE A 62 2.11 1.29 10.57
CA ILE A 62 3.28 0.76 9.85
C ILE A 62 3.07 0.86 8.33
N MET A 63 1.91 0.44 7.83
CA MET A 63 1.61 0.48 6.41
C MET A 63 1.52 1.90 5.85
N LYS A 64 1.11 2.88 6.67
CA LYS A 64 1.09 4.29 6.28
C LYS A 64 2.51 4.84 6.12
N ASP A 65 3.45 4.39 6.93
CA ASP A 65 4.85 4.78 6.82
C ASP A 65 5.55 4.12 5.62
N LEU A 66 5.26 2.84 5.37
CA LEU A 66 5.82 2.09 4.23
C LEU A 66 5.20 2.51 2.88
N HIS A 67 3.89 2.78 2.86
CA HIS A 67 3.12 3.12 1.67
C HIS A 67 2.36 4.44 1.90
N PRO A 68 3.07 5.58 1.92
CA PRO A 68 2.46 6.87 2.22
C PRO A 68 1.35 7.18 1.21
N PRO A 69 0.18 7.67 1.68
CA PRO A 69 -0.95 7.96 0.81
C PRO A 69 -0.56 9.01 -0.22
N THR A 70 -0.84 8.70 -1.49
CA THR A 70 -0.57 9.61 -2.59
C THR A 70 -1.49 10.82 -2.50
N ARG A 71 -1.17 11.86 -3.28
CA ARG A 71 -2.01 13.05 -3.38
C ARG A 71 -3.43 12.73 -3.89
N LEU A 72 -3.56 11.68 -4.70
CA LEU A 72 -4.85 11.20 -5.20
C LEU A 72 -5.62 10.43 -4.12
N ASP A 73 -4.94 9.61 -3.33
CA ASP A 73 -5.57 8.87 -2.22
C ASP A 73 -6.14 9.83 -1.19
N ARG A 74 -5.39 10.88 -0.83
CA ARG A 74 -5.87 11.92 0.09
C ARG A 74 -7.12 12.63 -0.42
N LYS A 75 -7.17 12.96 -1.71
CA LYS A 75 -8.37 13.56 -2.32
C LYS A 75 -9.57 12.62 -2.26
N LYS A 76 -9.36 11.31 -2.44
CA LYS A 76 -10.44 10.32 -2.32
C LYS A 76 -10.95 10.23 -0.89
N GLU A 77 -10.04 10.16 0.09
CA GLU A 77 -10.38 10.17 1.52
C GLU A 77 -11.15 11.45 1.90
N GLU A 78 -10.72 12.62 1.42
CA GLU A 78 -11.43 13.89 1.62
C GLU A 78 -12.83 13.87 1.02
N MET A 79 -13.00 13.35 -0.21
CA MET A 79 -14.31 13.23 -0.85
C MET A 79 -15.24 12.25 -0.12
N GLU A 80 -14.71 11.11 0.33
CA GLU A 80 -15.48 10.13 1.12
C GLU A 80 -15.89 10.71 2.47
N PHE A 81 -14.98 11.41 3.15
CA PHE A 81 -15.28 12.11 4.39
C PHE A 81 -16.37 13.17 4.21
N MET A 82 -16.27 14.02 3.18
CA MET A 82 -17.28 15.04 2.90
C MET A 82 -18.63 14.42 2.55
N ARG A 83 -18.65 13.27 1.86
CA ARG A 83 -19.89 12.53 1.59
C ARG A 83 -20.53 12.03 2.89
N GLU A 84 -19.76 11.37 3.75
CA GLU A 84 -20.24 10.87 5.04
C GLU A 84 -20.72 12.03 5.95
N TRP A 85 -19.98 13.14 5.99
CA TRP A 85 -20.35 14.34 6.75
C TRP A 85 -21.68 14.96 6.30
N LEU A 86 -21.91 15.05 4.98
CA LEU A 86 -23.17 15.54 4.43
C LEU A 86 -24.33 14.56 4.70
N GLU A 87 -24.09 13.25 4.66
CA GLU A 87 -25.08 12.23 4.99
C GLU A 87 -25.51 12.28 6.48
N GLU A 88 -24.60 12.66 7.37
CA GLU A 88 -24.88 12.88 8.80
C GLU A 88 -25.52 14.25 9.10
N GLY A 89 -25.80 15.07 8.08
CA GLY A 89 -26.49 16.35 8.21
C GLY A 89 -25.57 17.54 8.54
N GLY A 90 -24.27 17.43 8.26
CA GLY A 90 -23.34 18.55 8.35
C GLY A 90 -23.61 19.63 7.31
N GLU A 91 -23.39 20.91 7.68
CA GLU A 91 -23.48 22.05 6.76
C GLU A 91 -22.10 22.45 6.20
N LEU A 92 -22.07 23.08 5.02
CA LEU A 92 -20.87 23.47 4.26
C LEU A 92 -20.20 24.74 4.80
#